data_AF-A0A1F4A6N8-F1
#
_entry.id   AF-A0A1F4A6N8-F1
#
_cell.length_a   1.000
_cell.length_b   1.000
_cell.length_c   1.000
_cell.angle_alpha   90.00
_cell.angle_beta   90.00
_cell.angle_gamma   90.00
#
_symmetry.space_group_name_H-M   'P 1'
#
loop_
_entity.id
_entity.type
_entity.pdbx_description
1 polymer ?
#
loop_
_entity_poly.entity_id
_entity_poly.type
_entity_poly.pdbx_seq_one_letter_code
_entity_poly.pdbx_strand_id
1 'polypeptide(L)' 'MTVCSTAFTTLGRAQAASLGNASLPIAVIPHPFGARSRDEVRAIADKCVDEIARAAGVAVAA' A
#
# COMPACT_ATOMS: atom_id res chain seq x y z
N MET A 1 -6.98 5.19 -5.91
CA MET A 1 -5.73 4.45 -5.60
C MET A 1 -6.08 3.25 -4.75
N THR A 2 -5.56 2.06 -5.08
CA THR A 2 -5.76 0.85 -4.27
C THR A 2 -4.57 0.67 -3.32
N VAL A 3 -4.82 0.28 -2.07
CA VAL A 3 -3.79 -0.09 -1.10
C VAL A 3 -4.08 -1.50 -0.62
N CYS A 4 -3.12 -2.42 -0.75
CA CYS A 4 -3.29 -3.81 -0.33
C CYS A 4 -1.97 -4.41 0.14
N SER A 5 -1.99 -5.56 0.83
CA SER A 5 -0.74 -6.28 1.12
C SER A 5 -0.26 -7.08 -0.10
N THR A 6 0.99 -7.53 -0.08
CA THR A 6 1.57 -8.40 -1.13
C THR A 6 0.68 -9.61 -1.44
N ALA A 7 0.03 -10.18 -0.42
CA ALA A 7 -0.88 -11.32 -0.55
C ALA A 7 -2.12 -11.03 -1.42
N PHE A 8 -2.55 -9.78 -1.53
CA PHE A 8 -3.78 -9.38 -2.24
C PHE A 8 -3.54 -8.60 -3.52
N THR A 9 -2.30 -8.57 -4.03
CA THR A 9 -1.94 -7.79 -5.24
C THR A 9 -2.80 -8.16 -6.45
N THR A 10 -3.04 -9.45 -6.69
CA THR A 10 -3.87 -9.93 -7.80
C THR A 10 -5.32 -9.46 -7.66
N LEU A 11 -5.89 -9.59 -6.45
CA LEU A 11 -7.25 -9.11 -6.16
C LEU A 11 -7.35 -7.60 -6.33
N GLY A 12 -6.38 -6.84 -5.81
CA GLY A 12 -6.35 -5.38 -5.92
C GLY A 12 -6.31 -4.90 -7.38
N ARG A 13 -5.57 -5.59 -8.24
CA ARG A 13 -5.55 -5.32 -9.70
C ARG A 13 -6.90 -5.61 -10.35
N ALA A 14 -7.50 -6.77 -10.05
CA ALA A 14 -8.81 -7.13 -10.59
C ALA A 14 -9.89 -6.12 -10.16
N GLN A 15 -9.92 -5.73 -8.89
CA GLN A 15 -10.85 -4.72 -8.37
C GLN A 15 -10.64 -3.36 -9.06
N ALA A 16 -9.39 -2.90 -9.19
CA ALA A 16 -9.09 -1.64 -9.86
C ALA A 16 -9.57 -1.64 -11.32
N ALA A 17 -9.37 -2.75 -12.05
CA ALA A 17 -9.86 -2.90 -13.41
C ALA A 17 -11.39 -2.88 -13.48
N SER A 18 -12.09 -3.64 -12.62
CA SER A 18 -13.55 -3.68 -12.58
C SER A 18 -14.19 -2.32 -12.26
N LEU A 19 -13.49 -1.47 -11.50
CA LEU A 19 -13.93 -0.12 -11.16
C LEU A 19 -13.55 0.93 -12.22
N GLY A 20 -13.03 0.52 -13.39
CA GLY A 20 -12.63 1.42 -14.47
C GLY A 20 -11.31 2.17 -14.23
N ASN A 21 -10.54 1.75 -13.23
CA ASN A 21 -9.32 2.41 -12.76
C ASN A 21 -8.05 1.57 -12.99
N ALA A 22 -8.01 0.79 -14.08
CA ALA A 22 -6.95 -0.19 -14.34
C ALA A 22 -5.53 0.40 -14.39
N SER A 23 -5.40 1.67 -14.75
CA SER A 23 -4.12 2.39 -14.87
C SER A 23 -3.70 3.11 -13.59
N LEU A 24 -4.55 3.17 -12.56
CA LEU A 24 -4.17 3.83 -11.32
C LEU A 24 -3.12 3.02 -10.55
N PRO A 25 -2.16 3.70 -9.88
CA PRO A 25 -1.19 3.05 -9.02
C PRO A 25 -1.85 2.20 -7.92
N ILE A 26 -1.20 1.09 -7.60
CA ILE A 26 -1.54 0.23 -6.46
C ILE A 26 -0.35 0.28 -5.49
N ALA A 27 -0.59 0.72 -4.26
CA ALA A 27 0.39 0.60 -3.19
C ALA A 27 0.32 -0.79 -2.56
N VAL A 28 1.46 -1.47 -2.50
CA VAL A 28 1.57 -2.84 -2.01
C VAL A 28 2.40 -2.86 -0.73
N ILE A 29 1.77 -3.24 0.38
CA ILE A 29 2.39 -3.29 1.70
C ILE A 29 3.05 -4.65 1.94
N PRO A 30 4.34 -4.72 2.35
CA PRO A 30 5.03 -5.98 2.60
C PRO A 30 4.40 -6.82 3.72
N HIS A 31 3.99 -8.05 3.42
CA HIS A 31 3.42 -9.04 4.36
C HIS A 31 4.25 -10.35 4.32
N PRO A 32 4.33 -11.18 5.40
CA PRO A 32 3.55 -11.18 6.65
C PRO A 32 4.05 -10.33 7.81
N PHE A 33 3.11 -9.91 8.65
CA PHE A 33 3.39 -9.19 9.90
C PHE A 33 3.46 -10.08 11.14
N GLY A 34 2.93 -11.32 11.06
CA GLY A 34 2.76 -12.18 12.24
C GLY A 34 4.06 -12.53 12.98
N ALA A 35 5.22 -12.42 12.32
CA ALA A 35 6.54 -12.65 12.91
C ALA A 35 7.29 -11.35 13.28
N ARG A 36 6.67 -10.18 13.10
CA ARG A 36 7.31 -8.88 13.32
C ARG A 36 6.88 -8.29 14.66
N SER A 37 7.82 -7.64 15.34
CA SER A 37 7.54 -6.80 16.50
C SER A 37 6.71 -5.57 16.12
N ARG A 38 6.13 -4.92 17.13
CA ARG A 38 5.36 -3.68 16.93
C ARG A 38 6.19 -2.56 16.33
N ASP A 39 7.46 -2.45 16.71
CA ASP A 39 8.34 -1.38 16.24
C ASP A 39 8.79 -1.63 14.79
N GLU A 40 9.02 -2.88 14.40
CA GLU A 40 9.24 -3.23 12.99
C GLU A 40 8.00 -2.94 12.15
N VAL A 41 6.80 -3.21 12.66
CA VAL A 41 5.55 -2.86 11.97
C VAL A 41 5.39 -1.35 11.82
N ARG A 42 5.73 -0.55 12.85
CA ARG A 42 5.73 0.91 12.75
C ARG A 42 6.71 1.41 11.71
N ALA A 43 7.95 0.92 11.73
CA ALA A 43 8.96 1.32 10.75
C ALA A 43 8.57 0.97 9.29
N ILE A 44 7.83 -0.12 9.08
CA ILE A 44 7.25 -0.45 7.77
C ILE A 44 6.12 0.53 7.42
N ALA A 45 5.24 0.82 8.38
CA ALA A 45 4.13 1.74 8.17
C ALA A 45 4.62 3.15 7.79
N ASP A 46 5.62 3.69 8.48
CA ASP A 46 6.18 5.02 8.20
C ASP A 46 6.66 5.12 6.75
N LYS A 47 7.43 4.13 6.28
CA LYS A 47 7.89 4.07 4.89
C LYS A 47 6.74 3.96 3.89
N CYS A 48 5.76 3.10 4.18
CA CYS A 48 4.61 2.91 3.29
C CYS A 48 3.72 4.16 3.21
N VAL A 49 3.56 4.92 4.30
CA VAL A 49 2.80 6.18 4.30
C VAL A 49 3.43 7.18 3.35
N ASP A 50 4.76 7.35 3.40
CA ASP A 50 5.49 8.25 2.51
C ASP A 50 5.34 7.87 1.04
N GLU A 51 5.45 6.57 0.72
CA GLU A 51 5.26 6.06 -0.64
C GLU A 51 3.84 6.26 -1.14
N ILE A 52 2.85 6.02 -0.29
CA ILE A 52 1.43 6.19 -0.61
C ILE A 52 1.11 7.65 -0.89
N ALA A 53 1.54 8.56 -0.02
CA ALA A 53 1.31 9.98 -0.16
C ALA A 53 1.97 10.54 -1.42
N ARG A 54 3.21 10.11 -1.71
CA ARG A 54 3.90 10.43 -2.97
C ARG A 54 3.09 9.97 -4.18
N ALA A 55 2.58 8.74 -4.16
CA ALA A 55 1.74 8.21 -5.24
C ALA A 55 0.38 8.92 -5.36
N ALA A 56 -0.16 9.42 -4.26
CA ALA A 56 -1.41 10.19 -4.21
C ALA A 56 -1.21 11.68 -4.56
N GLY A 57 0.02 12.16 -4.70
CA GLY A 57 0.33 13.57 -4.94
C GLY A 57 0.05 14.48 -3.74
N VAL A 58 0.07 13.93 -2.52
CA VAL A 58 -0.19 14.65 -1.27
C VAL A 58 1.08 14.73 -0.44
N ALA A 59 1.34 15.87 0.22
CA ALA A 59 2.45 16.01 1.15
C ALA A 59 2.13 15.31 2.49
N VAL A 60 3.10 14.57 3.03
CA VAL A 60 3.03 14.04 4.41
C VAL A 60 3.59 15.10 5.35
N ALA A 61 2.86 15.41 6.43
CA ALA A 61 3.39 16.26 7.50
C ALA A 61 4.47 15.49 8.28
N ALA A 62 5.60 16.15 8.53
CA ALA A 62 6.72 15.61 9.32
C ALA A 62 6.37 15.45 10.80
#